data_AF-A0A960D5R9-F1
#
_entry.id   AF-A0A960D5R9-F1
#
_cell.length_a   1.000
_cell.length_b   1.000
_cell.length_c   1.000
_cell.angle_alpha   90.00
_cell.angle_beta   90.00
_cell.angle_gamma   90.00
#
_symmetry.space_group_name_H-M   'P 1'
#
loop_
_entity.id
_entity.type
_entity.pdbx_description
1 polymer ?
#
loop_
_entity_poly.entity_id
_entity_poly.type
_entity_poly.pdbx_seq_one_letter_code
_entity_poly.pdbx_strand_id
1 'polypeptide(L)'
;EIEWEKACAWDPVLGARRRYPWGSEPPTARHANLGGDALRPAPVGAYPDGASAYGAEQMLGDVWEWTSSPLRPWPGFTPMIYRQYTEPFFEGSGAGDYKVL
;
A
#
# COMPACT_ATOMS: atom_id res chain seq x y z
N GLU A 1 -7.42 4.72 2.64
CA GLU A 1 -6.20 3.96 2.97
C GLU A 1 -6.39 2.91 4.06
N ILE A 2 -7.13 3.16 5.15
CA ILE A 2 -7.27 2.21 6.27
C ILE A 2 -7.83 0.85 5.83
N GLU A 3 -8.95 0.86 5.11
CA GLU A 3 -9.59 -0.37 4.61
C GLU A 3 -8.68 -1.09 3.61
N TRP A 4 -8.00 -0.32 2.75
CA TRP A 4 -7.05 -0.83 1.77
C TRP A 4 -5.88 -1.54 2.45
N GLU A 5 -5.27 -0.93 3.47
CA GLU A 5 -4.16 -1.54 4.21
C GLU A 5 -4.61 -2.79 4.98
N LYS A 6 -5.83 -2.78 5.54
CA LYS A 6 -6.41 -3.98 6.17
C LYS A 6 -6.57 -5.11 5.14
N ALA A 7 -7.14 -4.83 3.98
CA ALA A 7 -7.30 -5.82 2.91
C ALA A 7 -5.95 -6.33 2.39
N CYS A 8 -4.93 -5.48 2.38
CA CYS A 8 -3.57 -5.78 1.94
C CYS A 8 -2.82 -6.67 2.94
N ALA A 9 -2.79 -6.28 4.21
CA ALA A 9 -1.80 -6.79 5.17
C ALA A 9 -2.39 -7.61 6.34
N TRP A 10 -3.68 -7.52 6.63
CA TRP A 10 -4.25 -8.24 7.78
C TRP A 10 -4.62 -9.68 7.42
N ASP A 11 -4.19 -10.62 8.26
CA ASP A 11 -4.60 -12.01 8.20
C ASP A 11 -5.67 -12.30 9.28
N PRO A 12 -6.94 -12.53 8.91
CA PRO A 12 -8.00 -12.80 9.88
C PRO A 12 -7.89 -14.18 10.54
N VAL A 13 -7.18 -15.14 9.92
CA VAL A 13 -6.98 -16.49 10.48
C VAL A 13 -5.86 -16.47 11.51
N LEU A 14 -4.77 -15.76 11.21
CA LEU A 14 -3.65 -15.60 12.15
C LEU A 14 -3.88 -14.50 13.20
N GLY A 15 -4.85 -13.60 12.95
CA GLY A 15 -5.09 -12.44 13.81
C GLY A 15 -3.88 -11.50 13.87
N ALA A 16 -3.13 -11.38 12.77
CA ALA A 16 -1.86 -10.67 12.72
C ALA A 16 -1.63 -10.00 11.37
N ARG A 17 -0.71 -9.04 11.34
CA ARG A 17 -0.25 -8.40 10.10
C ARG A 17 0.80 -9.27 9.40
N ARG A 18 0.67 -9.47 8.10
CA ARG A 18 1.71 -10.00 7.21
C ARG A 18 2.64 -8.88 6.72
N ARG A 19 3.88 -9.21 6.36
CA ARG A 19 4.84 -8.21 5.86
C ARG A 19 4.45 -7.69 4.46
N TYR A 20 4.00 -8.60 3.60
CA TYR A 20 3.43 -8.39 2.27
C TYR A 20 2.09 -9.15 2.19
N PRO A 21 1.22 -8.91 1.19
CA PRO A 21 -0.06 -9.62 1.07
C PRO A 21 0.07 -11.15 1.14
N TRP A 22 1.09 -11.67 0.45
CA TRP A 22 1.40 -13.10 0.35
C TRP A 22 2.22 -13.66 1.53
N GLY A 23 2.63 -12.84 2.52
CA GLY A 23 3.39 -13.31 3.68
C GLY A 23 4.67 -12.53 3.96
N SER A 24 5.74 -13.23 4.33
CA SER A 24 7.04 -12.62 4.71
C SER A 24 8.12 -12.70 3.64
N GLU A 25 7.92 -13.52 2.61
CA GLU A 25 8.89 -13.73 1.55
C GLU A 25 9.11 -12.45 0.72
N PRO A 26 10.36 -12.13 0.36
CA PRO A 26 10.65 -10.97 -0.48
C PRO A 26 9.84 -10.96 -1.78
N PRO A 27 9.46 -9.77 -2.29
CA PRO A 27 8.82 -9.66 -3.60
C PRO A 27 9.70 -10.26 -4.69
N THR A 28 9.07 -11.00 -5.60
CA THR A 28 9.70 -11.55 -6.80
C THR A 28 8.73 -11.34 -7.97
N ALA A 29 9.18 -11.58 -9.20
CA ALA A 29 8.32 -11.50 -10.39
C ALA A 29 7.15 -12.50 -10.39
N ARG A 30 7.11 -13.46 -9.44
CA ARG A 30 5.96 -14.33 -9.20
C ARG A 30 4.85 -13.65 -8.39
N HIS A 31 5.22 -12.73 -7.50
CA HIS A 31 4.30 -12.11 -6.56
C HIS A 31 3.65 -10.83 -7.11
N ALA A 32 4.42 -10.01 -7.83
CA ALA A 32 3.99 -8.68 -8.23
C ALA A 32 4.81 -8.14 -9.41
N ASN A 33 4.21 -7.21 -10.14
CA ASN A 33 4.89 -6.39 -11.15
C ASN A 33 5.48 -5.13 -10.50
N LEU A 34 6.79 -5.14 -10.25
CA LEU A 34 7.53 -4.06 -9.61
C LEU A 34 8.87 -3.84 -10.35
N GLY A 35 9.57 -2.75 -10.03
CA GLY A 35 10.93 -2.49 -10.52
C GLY A 35 11.03 -1.70 -11.83
N GLY A 36 9.94 -1.51 -12.55
CA GLY A 36 9.85 -0.60 -13.70
C GLY A 36 10.12 -1.21 -15.07
N ASP A 37 10.63 -2.45 -15.15
CA ASP A 37 11.00 -3.09 -16.43
C ASP A 37 9.82 -3.30 -17.38
N ALA A 38 8.62 -3.57 -16.85
CA ALA A 38 7.44 -3.85 -17.67
C ALA A 38 6.88 -2.60 -18.38
N LEU A 39 7.13 -1.40 -17.82
CA LEU A 39 6.61 -0.10 -18.27
C LEU A 39 5.08 -0.03 -18.46
N ARG A 40 4.34 -0.96 -17.85
CA ARG A 40 2.87 -1.07 -17.87
C ARG A 40 2.39 -2.00 -16.74
N PRO A 41 1.12 -1.93 -16.32
CA PRO A 41 0.53 -2.95 -15.46
C PRO A 41 0.32 -4.28 -16.21
N ALA A 42 0.30 -5.38 -15.45
CA ALA A 42 -0.08 -6.69 -15.94
C ALA A 42 -1.61 -6.80 -16.10
N PRO A 43 -2.09 -7.78 -16.89
CA PRO A 43 -3.50 -8.15 -16.89
C PRO A 43 -4.00 -8.50 -15.48
N VAL A 44 -5.28 -8.25 -15.20
CA VAL A 44 -5.91 -8.68 -13.95
C VAL A 44 -5.86 -10.20 -13.80
N GLY A 45 -5.55 -10.70 -12.61
CA GLY A 45 -5.38 -12.13 -12.32
C GLY A 45 -4.01 -12.70 -12.71
N ALA A 46 -3.04 -11.86 -13.09
CA ALA A 46 -1.70 -12.32 -13.47
C ALA A 46 -0.84 -12.82 -12.30
N TYR A 47 -1.20 -12.46 -11.06
CA TYR A 47 -0.41 -12.74 -9.86
C TYR A 47 -1.26 -13.36 -8.74
N PRO A 48 -1.80 -14.58 -8.93
CA PRO A 48 -2.58 -15.26 -7.89
C PRO A 48 -1.74 -15.56 -6.64
N ASP A 49 -0.44 -15.79 -6.82
CA ASP A 49 0.53 -15.98 -5.74
C ASP A 49 0.83 -14.70 -4.94
N GLY A 50 0.35 -13.55 -5.42
CA GLY A 50 0.45 -12.25 -4.76
C GLY A 50 -0.77 -11.90 -3.90
N ALA A 51 -1.75 -12.80 -3.78
CA ALA A 51 -2.99 -12.52 -3.07
C ALA A 51 -2.79 -12.24 -1.57
N SER A 52 -3.59 -11.32 -1.04
CA SER A 52 -3.71 -11.10 0.40
C SER A 52 -4.44 -12.25 1.11
N ALA A 53 -4.50 -12.21 2.45
CA ALA A 53 -5.28 -13.18 3.23
C ALA A 53 -6.79 -13.15 2.93
N TYR A 54 -7.29 -12.07 2.32
CA TYR A 54 -8.67 -11.94 1.87
C TYR A 54 -8.88 -12.36 0.41
N GLY A 55 -7.81 -12.78 -0.29
CA GLY A 55 -7.86 -13.11 -1.72
C GLY A 55 -7.79 -11.89 -2.65
N ALA A 56 -7.51 -10.70 -2.13
CA ALA A 56 -7.29 -9.52 -2.97
C ALA A 56 -5.92 -9.63 -3.65
N GLU A 57 -5.92 -9.77 -4.97
CA GLU A 57 -4.72 -9.86 -5.80
C GLU A 57 -4.22 -8.47 -6.20
N GLN A 58 -2.95 -8.38 -6.60
CA GLN A 58 -2.33 -7.18 -7.19
C GLN A 58 -2.37 -5.91 -6.33
N MET A 59 -2.60 -6.05 -5.01
CA MET A 59 -2.53 -4.95 -4.04
C MET A 59 -1.15 -4.28 -3.97
N LEU A 60 -0.08 -4.95 -4.42
CA LEU A 60 1.25 -4.35 -4.55
C LEU A 60 1.71 -4.42 -6.01
N GLY A 61 2.15 -3.29 -6.54
CA GLY A 61 2.63 -3.17 -7.93
C GLY A 61 1.51 -2.79 -8.90
N ASP A 62 1.79 -2.96 -10.19
CA ASP A 62 0.89 -2.61 -11.29
C ASP A 62 0.49 -1.13 -11.35
N VAL A 63 -0.45 -0.68 -10.51
CA VAL A 63 -0.92 0.72 -10.45
C VAL A 63 -1.05 1.18 -9.00
N TRP A 64 -0.93 2.50 -8.80
CA TRP A 64 -1.33 3.12 -7.53
C TRP A 64 -2.87 3.16 -7.43
N GLU A 65 -3.41 2.91 -6.24
CA GLU A 65 -4.85 2.72 -6.04
C GLU A 65 -5.43 3.85 -5.20
N TRP A 66 -6.16 4.77 -5.85
CA TRP A 66 -6.80 5.89 -5.15
C TRP A 66 -7.66 5.43 -3.96
N THR A 67 -7.50 6.13 -2.85
CA THR A 67 -8.39 6.02 -1.69
C THR A 67 -9.08 7.34 -1.40
N SER A 68 -10.20 7.29 -0.68
CA SER A 68 -10.93 8.51 -0.26
C SER A 68 -10.25 9.26 0.90
N SER A 69 -9.20 8.67 1.50
CA SER A 69 -8.53 9.23 2.67
C SER A 69 -7.62 10.40 2.26
N PRO A 70 -7.69 11.56 2.93
CA PRO A 70 -6.64 12.55 2.87
C PRO A 70 -5.43 12.08 3.70
N LEU A 71 -4.26 12.65 3.45
CA LEU A 71 -3.07 12.33 4.24
C LEU A 71 -3.21 12.90 5.66
N ARG A 72 -3.11 12.04 6.68
CA ARG A 72 -3.21 12.42 8.10
C ARG A 72 -2.12 11.73 8.92
N PRO A 73 -1.64 12.34 10.02
CA PRO A 73 -0.71 11.67 10.92
C PRO A 73 -1.44 10.57 11.70
N TRP A 74 -0.83 9.38 11.79
CA TRP A 74 -1.25 8.39 12.79
C TRP A 74 -1.02 8.92 14.21
N PRO A 75 -1.81 8.50 15.21
CA PRO A 75 -1.53 8.81 16.60
C PRO A 75 -0.11 8.38 16.99
N GLY A 76 0.69 9.34 17.50
CA GLY A 76 2.09 9.11 17.83
C GLY A 76 3.08 9.38 16.69
N PHE A 77 2.63 9.92 15.55
CA PHE A 77 3.53 10.37 14.48
C PHE A 77 4.60 11.34 15.00
N THR A 78 5.85 11.07 14.62
CA THR A 78 6.99 11.98 14.77
C THR A 78 7.74 12.02 13.44
N PRO A 79 8.17 13.20 12.96
CA PRO A 79 8.88 13.28 11.69
C PRO A 79 10.23 12.57 11.77
N MET A 80 10.68 12.02 10.64
CA MET A 80 12.08 11.60 10.46
C MET A 80 12.99 12.81 10.19
N ILE A 81 14.29 12.57 9.98
CA ILE A 81 15.31 13.61 9.76
C ILE A 81 14.89 14.64 8.71
N TYR A 82 14.28 14.19 7.60
CA TYR A 82 13.67 15.07 6.62
C TYR A 82 12.21 15.37 6.98
N ARG A 83 12.02 16.36 7.86
CA ARG A 83 10.70 16.70 8.43
C ARG A 83 9.65 17.06 7.38
N GLN A 84 10.07 17.72 6.30
CA GLN A 84 9.16 18.22 5.26
C GLN A 84 8.68 17.14 4.29
N TYR A 85 9.07 15.87 4.47
CA TYR A 85 8.61 14.80 3.60
C TYR A 85 7.10 14.55 3.72
N THR A 86 6.51 14.64 4.92
CA THR A 86 5.07 14.36 5.14
C THR A 86 4.32 15.55 5.71
N GLU A 87 4.89 16.25 6.71
CA GLU A 87 4.16 17.26 7.49
C GLU A 87 3.46 18.35 6.65
N PRO A 88 4.09 18.90 5.59
CA PRO A 88 3.46 19.94 4.79
C PRO A 88 2.24 19.47 4.00
N PHE A 89 2.04 18.16 3.83
CA PHE A 89 0.97 17.60 2.98
C PHE A 89 -0.20 17.02 3.79
N PHE A 90 -0.16 17.12 5.12
CA PHE A 90 -1.29 16.72 5.95
C PHE A 90 -2.53 17.57 5.67
N GLU A 91 -3.71 16.97 5.78
CA GLU A 91 -4.98 17.69 5.69
C GLU A 91 -4.99 18.91 6.63
N GLY A 92 -5.34 20.08 6.08
CA GLY A 92 -5.39 21.33 6.85
C GLY A 92 -4.04 22.02 7.07
N SER A 93 -2.93 21.55 6.49
CA SER A 93 -1.62 22.21 6.56
C SER A 93 -1.52 23.50 5.74
N GLY A 94 -2.43 23.72 4.78
CA GLY A 94 -2.42 24.84 3.85
C GLY A 94 -1.73 24.57 2.50
N ALA A 95 -1.24 23.36 2.23
CA ALA A 95 -0.61 23.00 0.96
C ALA A 95 -1.59 22.59 -0.16
N GLY A 96 -2.89 22.49 0.13
CA GLY A 96 -3.93 22.08 -0.81
C GLY A 96 -4.59 20.75 -0.41
N ASP A 97 -5.44 20.23 -1.31
CA ASP A 97 -6.19 19.00 -1.09
C ASP A 97 -5.49 17.80 -1.71
N TYR A 98 -5.15 16.82 -0.87
CA TYR A 98 -4.52 15.57 -1.26
C TYR A 98 -5.41 14.37 -0.95
N LYS A 99 -5.19 13.27 -1.68
CA LYS A 99 -5.76 11.95 -1.41
C LYS A 99 -4.65 10.90 -1.50
N VAL A 100 -4.70 9.92 -0.60
CA VAL A 100 -3.70 8.82 -0.53
C VAL A 100 -4.00 7.79 -1.61
N LEU A 101 -2.93 7.26 -2.22
CA LEU A 101 -2.94 6.15 -3.16
C LEU A 101 -2.05 5.01 -2.66
#